data_AF-A0A261QM39-F1
#
_entry.id   AF-A0A261QM39-F1
#
_cell.length_a   1.000
_cell.length_b   1.000
_cell.length_c   1.000
_cell.angle_alpha   90.00
_cell.angle_beta   90.00
_cell.angle_gamma   90.00
#
_symmetry.space_group_name_H-M   'P 1'
#
loop_
_entity.id
_entity.type
_entity.pdbx_description
1 polymer ?
#
loop_
_entity_poly.entity_id
_entity_poly.type
_entity_poly.pdbx_seq_one_letter_code
_entity_poly.pdbx_strand_id
1 'polypeptide(L)'
;MNPVLPERILAITQTAERAGHGGKDAFYQTGCQALGISKATLLRKIKQVSYKPPRKQRVNYSTSALTRDEALLISGVIMASERNNGKHLYSLQKTGNDSN
;
A
#
# COMPACT_ATOMS: atom_id res chain seq x y z
N MET A 1 21.77 -4.12 -7.94
CA MET A 1 20.82 -5.08 -8.56
C MET A 1 21.22 -5.18 -10.03
N ASN A 2 21.68 -6.34 -10.51
CA ASN A 2 21.97 -6.51 -11.94
C ASN A 2 20.65 -6.40 -12.72
N PRO A 3 20.50 -5.46 -13.70
CA PRO A 3 19.24 -5.22 -14.43
C PRO A 3 18.75 -6.45 -15.21
N VAL A 4 19.64 -7.39 -15.52
CA VAL A 4 19.33 -8.64 -16.22
C VAL A 4 18.39 -9.55 -15.41
N LEU A 5 18.37 -9.44 -14.07
CA LEU A 5 17.55 -10.31 -13.21
C LEU A 5 16.05 -9.94 -13.24
N PRO A 6 15.63 -8.67 -13.08
CA PRO A 6 14.24 -8.26 -13.23
C PRO A 6 13.62 -8.63 -14.59
N GLU A 7 14.34 -8.37 -15.70
CA GLU A 7 13.82 -8.61 -17.06
C GLU A 7 13.58 -10.10 -17.32
N ARG A 8 14.52 -10.96 -16.92
CA ARG A 8 14.36 -12.42 -17.03
C ARG A 8 13.19 -12.94 -16.21
N ILE A 9 12.98 -12.39 -15.01
CA ILE A 9 11.85 -12.77 -14.16
C ILE A 9 10.53 -12.34 -14.81
N LEU A 10 10.49 -11.14 -15.42
CA LEU A 10 9.32 -10.66 -16.14
C LEU A 10 8.98 -11.55 -17.35
N ALA A 11 9.99 -11.97 -18.12
CA ALA A 11 9.79 -12.88 -19.26
C ALA A 11 9.20 -14.23 -18.82
N ILE A 12 9.69 -14.81 -17.72
CA ILE A 12 9.15 -16.06 -17.14
C ILE A 12 7.70 -15.86 -16.66
N THR A 13 7.38 -14.71 -16.07
CA THR A 13 5.99 -14.44 -15.64
C THR A 13 5.03 -14.32 -16.82
N GLN A 14 5.44 -13.65 -17.90
CA GLN A 14 4.59 -13.49 -19.09
C GLN A 14 4.32 -14.83 -19.79
N THR A 15 5.32 -15.72 -19.88
CA THR A 15 5.13 -17.06 -20.44
C THR A 15 4.23 -17.92 -19.57
N ALA A 16 4.38 -17.85 -18.24
CA ALA A 16 3.50 -18.54 -17.30
C ALA A 16 2.05 -17.99 -17.33
N GLU A 17 1.86 -16.69 -17.55
CA GLU A 17 0.52 -16.10 -17.69
C GLU A 17 -0.19 -16.56 -18.97
N ARG A 18 0.53 -16.65 -20.09
CA ARG A 18 0.01 -17.17 -21.37
C ARG A 18 -0.43 -18.63 -21.29
N ALA A 19 0.16 -19.41 -20.40
CA ALA A 19 -0.20 -20.82 -20.18
C ALA A 19 -1.54 -21.04 -19.45
N GLY A 20 -2.19 -19.97 -18.96
CA GLY A 20 -3.49 -20.07 -18.30
C GLY A 20 -3.47 -20.74 -16.92
N HIS A 21 -4.63 -21.22 -16.45
CA HIS A 21 -4.74 -21.92 -15.18
C HIS A 21 -4.34 -23.40 -15.32
N GLY A 22 -3.43 -23.89 -14.47
CA GLY A 22 -2.97 -25.29 -14.45
C GLY A 22 -1.60 -25.55 -15.09
N GLY A 23 -1.18 -24.75 -16.07
CA GLY A 23 0.10 -24.94 -16.77
C GLY A 23 1.32 -24.21 -16.17
N LYS A 24 1.10 -23.31 -15.20
CA LYS A 24 2.14 -22.38 -14.72
C LYS A 24 3.31 -23.05 -14.03
N ASP A 25 3.09 -24.21 -13.42
CA ASP A 25 4.09 -24.86 -12.57
C ASP A 25 5.30 -25.34 -13.36
N ALA A 26 5.08 -25.87 -14.57
CA ALA A 26 6.15 -26.27 -15.48
C ALA A 26 7.05 -25.07 -15.86
N PHE A 27 6.47 -23.92 -16.17
CA PHE A 27 7.22 -22.71 -16.51
C PHE A 27 8.03 -22.18 -15.33
N TYR A 28 7.47 -22.22 -14.11
CA TYR A 28 8.22 -21.86 -12.91
C TYR A 28 9.36 -22.83 -12.63
N GLN A 29 9.16 -24.13 -12.84
CA GLN A 29 10.21 -25.15 -12.68
C GLN A 29 11.38 -24.86 -13.63
N THR A 30 11.09 -24.64 -14.92
CA THR A 30 12.11 -24.29 -15.93
C THR A 30 12.81 -22.97 -15.58
N GLY A 31 12.06 -21.96 -15.14
CA GLY A 31 12.63 -20.68 -14.70
C GLY A 31 13.54 -20.80 -13.47
N CYS A 32 13.19 -21.67 -12.52
CA CYS A 32 14.03 -21.97 -11.35
C CYS A 32 15.35 -22.62 -11.75
N GLN A 33 15.33 -23.58 -12.67
CA GLN A 33 16.53 -24.22 -13.20
C GLN A 33 17.43 -23.22 -13.93
N ALA A 34 16.86 -22.37 -14.79
CA ALA A 34 17.60 -21.38 -15.56
C ALA A 34 18.26 -20.28 -14.69
N LEU A 35 17.66 -19.96 -13.54
CA LEU A 35 18.16 -18.93 -12.62
C LEU A 35 18.93 -19.51 -11.42
N GLY A 36 18.94 -20.82 -11.24
CA GLY A 36 19.57 -21.49 -10.09
C GLY A 36 18.96 -21.09 -8.74
N ILE A 37 17.66 -20.78 -8.70
CA ILE A 37 16.96 -20.35 -7.48
C ILE A 37 15.80 -21.26 -7.15
N SER A 38 15.45 -21.33 -5.85
CA SER A 38 14.26 -22.08 -5.43
C SER A 38 12.97 -21.45 -5.96
N LYS A 39 11.93 -22.27 -6.11
CA LYS A 39 10.57 -21.83 -6.47
C LYS A 39 10.03 -20.75 -5.53
N ALA A 40 10.27 -20.90 -4.23
CA ALA A 40 9.87 -19.89 -3.24
C ALA A 40 10.58 -18.55 -3.46
N THR A 41 11.87 -18.57 -3.79
CA THR A 41 12.66 -17.37 -4.10
C THR A 41 12.18 -16.71 -5.39
N LEU A 42 11.88 -17.50 -6.43
CA LEU A 42 11.35 -17.00 -7.69
C LEU A 42 10.01 -16.28 -7.46
N LEU A 43 9.05 -16.92 -6.78
CA LEU A 43 7.74 -16.34 -6.48
C LEU A 43 7.84 -15.06 -5.63
N ARG A 44 8.78 -15.01 -4.68
CA ARG A 44 9.03 -13.79 -3.88
C ARG A 44 9.54 -12.65 -4.76
N LYS A 45 10.47 -12.92 -5.67
CA LYS A 45 11.00 -11.90 -6.59
C LYS A 45 9.94 -11.46 -7.61
N ILE A 46 9.12 -12.38 -8.12
CA ILE A 46 7.96 -12.04 -8.95
C ILE A 46 7.05 -11.05 -8.21
N LYS A 47 6.73 -11.31 -6.94
CA LYS A 47 5.92 -10.41 -6.11
C LYS A 47 6.55 -9.03 -5.89
N GLN A 48 7.88 -8.92 -5.91
CA GLN A 48 8.61 -7.66 -5.76
C GLN A 48 8.61 -6.83 -7.05
N VAL A 49 8.70 -7.49 -8.20
CA VAL A 49 8.77 -6.82 -9.52
C VAL A 49 7.39 -6.56 -10.11
N SER A 50 6.40 -7.41 -9.77
CA SER A 50 5.04 -7.26 -10.28
C SER A 50 4.35 -6.06 -9.65
N TYR A 51 3.82 -5.17 -10.50
CA TYR A 51 2.92 -4.12 -10.05
C TYR A 51 1.69 -4.73 -9.39
N LYS A 52 1.35 -4.26 -8.19
CA LYS A 52 0.08 -4.56 -7.54
C LYS A 52 -0.76 -3.30 -7.56
N PRO A 53 -1.99 -3.34 -8.10
CA PRO A 53 -2.86 -2.19 -8.00
C PRO A 53 -3.05 -1.84 -6.52
N PRO A 54 -3.02 -0.54 -6.16
CA PRO A 54 -3.31 -0.12 -4.80
C PRO A 54 -4.69 -0.63 -4.38
N ARG A 55 -4.88 -0.82 -3.08
CA ARG A 55 -6.17 -1.24 -2.54
C ARG A 55 -7.25 -0.27 -3.03
N LYS A 56 -8.35 -0.83 -3.56
CA LYS A 56 -9.52 -0.04 -4.00
C LYS A 56 -9.90 0.96 -2.91
N GLN A 57 -9.78 2.25 -3.22
CA GLN A 57 -10.24 3.30 -2.33
C GLN A 57 -11.78 3.35 -2.38
N ARG A 58 -12.39 3.66 -1.24
CA ARG A 58 -13.83 3.90 -1.20
C ARG A 58 -14.13 5.20 -1.93
N VAL A 59 -15.28 5.28 -2.59
CA VAL A 59 -15.71 6.47 -3.34
C VAL A 59 -15.68 7.75 -2.49
N ASN A 60 -15.90 7.63 -1.18
CA ASN A 60 -15.93 8.76 -0.25
C ASN A 60 -14.66 8.89 0.61
N TYR A 61 -13.49 8.41 0.14
CA TYR A 61 -12.25 8.46 0.93
C TYR A 61 -11.84 9.89 1.34
N SER A 62 -12.25 10.90 0.57
CA SER A 62 -11.96 12.32 0.83
C SER A 62 -13.17 13.14 1.28
N THR A 63 -14.33 12.52 1.48
CA THR A 63 -15.57 13.22 1.85
C THR A 63 -15.94 12.91 3.29
N SER A 64 -15.89 13.94 4.13
CA SER A 64 -16.49 13.89 5.47
C SER A 64 -17.98 14.19 5.37
N ALA A 65 -18.80 13.49 6.14
CA ALA A 65 -20.19 13.88 6.36
C ALA A 65 -20.31 15.10 7.28
N LEU A 66 -19.22 15.47 7.96
CA LEU A 66 -19.13 16.64 8.83
C LEU A 66 -19.14 17.92 7.98
N THR A 67 -20.13 18.76 8.20
CA THR A 67 -20.19 20.08 7.59
C THR A 67 -19.15 21.02 8.20
N ARG A 68 -18.84 22.11 7.51
CA ARG A 68 -17.90 23.13 8.00
C ARG A 68 -18.37 23.76 9.32
N ASP A 69 -19.66 24.01 9.45
CA ASP A 69 -20.22 24.67 10.63
C ASP A 69 -20.15 23.76 11.86
N GLU A 70 -20.43 22.47 11.69
CA GLU A 70 -20.25 21.47 12.75
C GLU A 70 -18.77 21.34 13.13
N ALA A 71 -17.86 21.34 12.16
CA ALA A 71 -16.42 21.33 12.43
C ALA A 71 -15.96 22.56 13.21
N LEU A 72 -16.47 23.75 12.87
CA LEU A 72 -16.18 24.99 13.58
C LEU A 72 -16.71 24.96 15.02
N LEU A 73 -17.94 24.47 15.21
CA LEU A 73 -18.53 24.33 16.54
C LEU A 73 -17.70 23.37 17.42
N ILE A 74 -17.34 22.21 16.89
CA ILE A 74 -16.47 21.24 17.56
C ILE A 74 -15.13 21.89 17.91
N SER A 75 -14.51 22.62 16.98
CA SER A 75 -13.24 23.31 17.21
C SER A 75 -13.33 24.35 18.33
N GLY A 76 -14.42 25.12 18.37
CA GLY A 76 -14.67 26.12 19.41
C GLY A 76 -14.82 25.48 20.79
N VAL A 77 -15.55 24.36 20.88
CA VAL A 77 -15.70 23.59 22.12
C VAL A 77 -14.35 23.05 22.60
N ILE A 78 -13.52 22.51 21.70
CA ILE A 78 -12.19 22.01 22.05
C ILE A 78 -11.32 23.15 22.59
N MET A 79 -11.26 24.28 21.88
CA MET A 79 -10.47 25.46 22.28
C MET A 79 -10.95 26.04 23.62
N ALA A 80 -12.26 26.11 23.86
CA ALA A 80 -12.82 26.58 25.13
C ALA A 80 -12.58 25.60 26.29
N SER A 81 -12.39 24.31 26.00
CA SER A 81 -12.10 23.28 26.99
C SER A 81 -10.65 23.26 27.47
N GLU A 82 -9.76 24.01 26.80
CA GLU A 82 -8.37 24.17 27.22
C GLU A 82 -8.31 25.08 28.45
N ARG A 83 -7.76 24.55 29.55
CA ARG A 83 -7.53 25.37 30.76
C ARG A 83 -6.21 26.11 30.62
N ASN A 84 -6.07 27.28 31.27
CA ASN A 84 -4.83 28.09 31.33
C ASN A 84 -3.55 27.35 31.79
N ASN A 85 -3.65 26.11 32.25
CA ASN A 85 -2.54 25.25 32.67
C ASN A 85 -2.15 24.20 31.60
N GLY A 86 -2.55 24.38 30.34
CA GLY A 86 -2.19 23.49 29.23
C GLY A 86 -2.82 22.10 29.29
N LYS A 87 -3.90 21.92 30.07
CA LYS A 87 -4.63 20.64 30.18
C LYS A 87 -5.93 20.73 29.39
N HIS A 88 -6.18 19.73 28.54
CA HIS A 88 -7.41 19.60 27.75
C HIS A 88 -8.40 18.67 28.44
N LEU A 89 -9.69 19.02 28.42
CA LEU A 89 -10.75 18.13 28.91
C LEU A 89 -11.04 16.98 27.93
N TYR A 90 -10.83 17.22 26.63
CA TYR A 90 -11.03 16.22 25.58
C TYR A 90 -9.69 15.71 25.06
N SER A 91 -9.57 14.39 24.90
CA SER A 91 -8.40 13.76 24.30
C SER A 91 -8.48 13.83 22.78
N LEU A 92 -7.92 14.89 22.19
CA LEU A 92 -7.61 14.93 20.76
C LEU A 92 -6.11 14.91 20.58
N GLN A 93 -5.62 13.93 19.82
CA GLN A 93 -4.22 13.88 19.45
C GLN A 93 -3.95 15.03 18.48
N LYS A 94 -3.20 16.03 18.94
CA LYS A 94 -2.74 17.12 18.10
C LYS A 94 -1.74 16.55 17.09
N THR A 95 -2.21 16.16 15.92
CA THR A 95 -1.33 15.85 14.79
C THR A 95 -0.85 17.18 14.25
N GLY A 96 0.36 17.59 14.67
CA GLY A 96 0.98 18.81 14.17
C GLY A 96 1.06 18.76 12.65
N ASN A 97 0.35 19.66 11.99
CA ASN A 97 0.61 20.03 10.61
C ASN A 97 0.93 21.53 10.60
N ASP A 98 1.98 21.87 11.34
CA ASP A 98 2.73 23.10 11.11
C ASP A 98 3.62 22.81 9.90
N SER A 99 3.08 23.05 8.70
CA SER A 99 3.85 23.07 7.45
C SER A 99 3.54 24.38 6.77
N ASN A 100 4.39 25.35 7.06
CA ASN A 100 4.66 26.52 6.23
C ASN A 100 6.00 26.24 5.53
#